data_AF-A0AAD9VFZ3-F1
#
_entry.id   AF-A0AAD9VFZ3-F1
#
_cell.length_a   1.000
_cell.length_b   1.000
_cell.length_c   1.000
_cell.angle_alpha   90.00
_cell.angle_beta   90.00
_cell.angle_gamma   90.00
#
_symmetry.space_group_name_H-M   'P 1'
#
loop_
_entity.id
_entity.type
_entity.pdbx_description
1 polymer ?
#
loop_
_entity_poly.entity_id
_entity_poly.type
_entity_poly.pdbx_seq_one_letter_code
_entity_poly.pdbx_strand_id
1 'polypeptide(L)'
;MAVGFFEAFVKIWQNCWVEWEKNGPTKTFLTDFMNEVSIYGFISTKDVLLTLSLGVFFTILRYLLTVAVFKSFFSWCRLLEKEQKKAPESAFKFLYYSMAYGYTCYILFNGKYSFFQEPKHCWIGNSTSWHDILCLLSTPGWYKGMPVAQDIYVVYVVQAGFYLHSIYATVFMDQWRRDFILMILHHILTFALLTFSFAIRYHRIGLLVLFLHDVCDVFLELAKLFVAFKTRGGKYCIVSDVLAGINFCIFTLSWFYCRLYLYPIKVLYSCGSVEARDVLPTAPFYFFFNTMLWCLLVMNVWWFQYILLLLIRIVLGNSGLEDTREIKKPEMTNGEVFENGDVSTVNHGMYNSKDDRKKIDQNFGGLIEKDRKEQFRRRQPLTKPASP
;
A
#
# COMPACT_ATOMS: atom_id res chain seq x y z
N MET A 1 -28.72 -9.64 -8.13
CA MET A 1 -28.80 -9.45 -6.66
C MET A 1 -27.43 -9.01 -6.18
N ALA A 2 -27.35 -8.02 -5.29
CA ALA A 2 -26.08 -7.62 -4.69
C ALA A 2 -25.59 -8.78 -3.79
N VAL A 3 -24.42 -9.33 -4.10
CA VAL A 3 -23.82 -10.42 -3.33
C VAL A 3 -23.42 -9.87 -1.96
N GLY A 4 -23.83 -10.56 -0.89
CA GLY A 4 -23.46 -10.15 0.46
C GLY A 4 -21.94 -10.21 0.67
N PHE A 5 -21.38 -9.37 1.55
CA PHE A 5 -19.93 -9.33 1.78
C PHE A 5 -19.37 -10.72 2.11
N PHE A 6 -19.91 -11.43 3.11
CA PHE A 6 -19.48 -12.78 3.45
C PHE A 6 -19.77 -13.82 2.36
N GLU A 7 -20.89 -13.67 1.66
CA GLU A 7 -21.26 -14.54 0.54
C GLU A 7 -20.20 -14.47 -0.58
N ALA A 8 -19.64 -13.28 -0.83
CA ALA A 8 -18.57 -13.10 -1.80
C ALA A 8 -17.33 -13.94 -1.43
N PHE A 9 -16.89 -13.92 -0.17
CA PHE A 9 -15.76 -14.72 0.31
C PHE A 9 -16.01 -16.21 0.19
N VAL A 10 -17.21 -16.67 0.57
CA VAL A 10 -17.60 -18.09 0.47
C VAL A 10 -17.57 -18.55 -0.99
N LYS A 11 -18.11 -17.77 -1.91
CA LYS A 11 -18.12 -18.08 -3.35
C LYS A 11 -16.70 -18.08 -3.95
N ILE A 12 -15.84 -17.13 -3.57
CA ILE A 12 -14.44 -17.11 -3.99
C ILE A 12 -13.73 -18.38 -3.50
N TRP A 13 -13.93 -18.75 -2.23
CA TRP A 13 -13.34 -19.94 -1.64
C TRP A 13 -13.77 -21.23 -2.35
N GLN A 14 -15.08 -21.38 -2.59
CA GLN A 14 -15.61 -22.52 -3.33
C GLN A 14 -15.02 -22.62 -4.73
N ASN A 15 -14.94 -21.50 -5.47
CA ASN A 15 -14.37 -21.51 -6.81
C ASN A 15 -12.86 -21.80 -6.80
N CYS A 16 -12.12 -21.28 -5.80
CA CYS A 16 -10.70 -21.57 -5.63
C CYS A 16 -10.44 -23.08 -5.52
N TRP A 17 -11.30 -23.81 -4.80
CA TRP A 17 -11.20 -25.26 -4.69
C TRP A 17 -11.47 -25.97 -6.01
N VAL A 18 -12.51 -25.55 -6.74
CA VAL A 18 -12.85 -26.07 -8.08
C VAL A 18 -11.71 -25.81 -9.09
N GLU A 19 -11.09 -24.63 -9.02
CA GLU A 19 -9.91 -24.29 -9.82
C GLU A 19 -8.71 -25.15 -9.45
N TRP A 20 -8.52 -25.42 -8.17
CA TRP A 20 -7.37 -26.18 -7.69
C TRP A 20 -7.45 -27.63 -8.15
N GLU A 21 -8.65 -28.22 -8.14
CA GLU A 21 -8.89 -29.56 -8.65
C GLU A 21 -8.70 -29.67 -10.16
N LYS A 22 -9.08 -28.64 -10.94
CA LYS A 22 -8.99 -28.64 -12.41
C LYS A 22 -7.61 -28.25 -12.93
N ASN A 23 -7.02 -27.21 -12.36
CA ASN A 23 -5.86 -26.48 -12.88
C ASN A 23 -4.78 -26.31 -11.80
N GLY A 24 -4.70 -27.23 -10.84
CA GLY A 24 -3.68 -27.24 -9.80
C GLY A 24 -2.25 -27.30 -10.37
N PRO A 25 -1.24 -26.91 -9.57
CA PRO A 25 0.14 -26.82 -10.04
C PRO A 25 0.69 -28.16 -10.51
N THR A 26 1.19 -28.18 -11.74
CA THR A 26 1.87 -29.33 -12.36
C THR A 26 3.36 -29.33 -11.97
N LYS A 27 4.05 -30.46 -12.18
CA LYS A 27 5.52 -30.55 -11.99
C LYS A 27 6.29 -29.60 -12.93
N THR A 28 5.65 -29.16 -14.01
CA THR A 28 6.16 -28.24 -15.04
C THR A 28 5.66 -26.80 -14.85
N PHE A 29 5.14 -26.45 -13.67
CA PHE A 29 4.50 -25.16 -13.40
C PHE A 29 5.30 -23.94 -13.91
N LEU A 30 6.60 -23.86 -13.65
CA LEU A 30 7.40 -22.70 -14.07
C LEU A 30 7.54 -22.60 -15.60
N THR A 31 7.72 -23.72 -16.29
CA THR A 31 7.82 -23.73 -17.75
C THR A 31 6.47 -23.41 -18.38
N ASP A 32 5.38 -23.95 -17.82
CA ASP A 32 4.01 -23.71 -18.30
C ASP A 32 3.64 -22.23 -18.09
N PHE A 33 3.97 -21.66 -16.93
CA PHE A 33 3.77 -20.24 -16.62
C PHE A 33 4.52 -19.33 -17.61
N MET A 34 5.80 -19.59 -17.87
CA MET A 34 6.59 -18.78 -18.81
C MET A 34 6.06 -18.87 -20.24
N ASN A 35 5.63 -20.07 -20.66
CA ASN A 35 5.00 -20.28 -21.94
C ASN A 35 3.67 -19.52 -22.05
N GLU A 36 2.81 -19.60 -21.04
CA GLU A 36 1.57 -18.83 -21.00
C GLU A 36 1.83 -17.32 -21.04
N VAL A 37 2.87 -16.82 -20.36
CA VAL A 37 3.19 -15.38 -20.37
C VAL A 37 3.60 -14.96 -21.77
N SER A 38 4.39 -15.79 -22.46
CA SER A 38 4.76 -15.54 -23.85
C SER A 38 3.56 -15.62 -24.81
N ILE A 39 2.56 -16.44 -24.51
CA ILE A 39 1.38 -16.63 -25.36
C ILE A 39 0.38 -15.48 -25.16
N TYR A 40 0.11 -15.09 -23.92
CA TYR A 40 -0.96 -14.15 -23.55
C TYR A 40 -0.47 -12.72 -23.28
N GLY A 41 0.83 -12.53 -23.05
CA GLY A 41 1.42 -11.23 -22.73
C GLY A 41 1.53 -10.32 -23.96
N PHE A 42 0.84 -9.19 -23.91
CA PHE A 42 0.96 -8.10 -24.88
C PHE A 42 1.56 -6.87 -24.23
N ILE A 43 2.89 -6.74 -24.32
CA ILE A 43 3.61 -5.54 -23.91
C ILE A 43 4.60 -5.14 -25.00
N SER A 44 4.56 -3.88 -25.42
CA SER A 44 5.50 -3.35 -26.40
C SER A 44 6.74 -2.80 -25.70
N THR A 45 7.90 -2.90 -26.35
CA THR A 45 9.12 -2.20 -25.90
C THR A 45 8.89 -0.69 -25.75
N LYS A 46 7.99 -0.11 -26.57
CA LYS A 46 7.59 1.29 -26.46
C LYS A 46 6.90 1.59 -25.13
N ASP A 47 6.04 0.68 -24.65
CA ASP A 47 5.33 0.82 -23.38
C ASP A 47 6.31 0.81 -22.20
N VAL A 48 7.29 -0.10 -22.25
CA VAL A 48 8.34 -0.21 -21.24
C VAL A 48 9.20 1.06 -21.21
N LEU A 49 9.68 1.51 -22.38
CA LEU A 49 10.50 2.71 -22.49
C LEU A 49 9.76 3.96 -22.02
N LEU A 50 8.49 4.09 -22.40
CA LEU A 50 7.64 5.21 -21.98
C LEU A 50 7.43 5.20 -20.46
N THR A 51 7.15 4.02 -19.88
CA THR A 51 6.95 3.86 -18.44
C THR A 51 8.21 4.23 -17.65
N LEU A 52 9.39 3.75 -18.09
CA LEU A 52 10.68 4.13 -17.49
C LEU A 52 10.94 5.64 -17.60
N SER A 53 10.69 6.21 -18.78
CA SER A 53 10.86 7.65 -19.02
C SER A 53 9.95 8.48 -18.12
N LEU A 54 8.69 8.04 -17.93
CA LEU A 54 7.74 8.68 -17.01
C LEU A 54 8.19 8.58 -15.55
N GLY A 55 8.80 7.47 -15.13
CA GLY A 55 9.36 7.33 -13.78
C GLY A 55 10.50 8.32 -13.50
N VAL A 56 11.40 8.51 -14.47
CA VAL A 56 12.45 9.54 -14.38
C VAL A 56 11.84 10.93 -14.39
N PHE A 57 10.88 11.19 -15.28
CA PHE A 57 10.16 12.46 -15.36
C PHE A 57 9.49 12.83 -14.04
N PHE A 58 8.76 11.92 -13.38
CA PHE A 58 8.13 12.20 -12.09
C PHE A 58 9.15 12.49 -10.99
N THR A 59 10.32 11.86 -11.03
CA THR A 59 11.41 12.14 -10.09
C THR A 59 11.94 13.56 -10.25
N ILE A 60 12.19 13.97 -11.49
CA ILE A 60 12.63 15.33 -11.81
C ILE A 60 11.52 16.34 -11.46
N LEU A 61 10.27 16.05 -11.83
CA LEU A 61 9.12 16.90 -11.57
C LEU A 61 8.93 17.13 -10.07
N ARG A 62 9.02 16.07 -9.25
CA ARG A 62 8.96 16.17 -7.79
C ARG A 62 10.04 17.10 -7.25
N TYR A 63 11.29 16.93 -7.71
CA TYR A 63 12.40 17.76 -7.28
C TYR A 63 12.18 19.24 -7.65
N LEU A 64 11.82 19.51 -8.91
CA LEU A 64 11.57 20.86 -9.41
C LEU A 64 10.41 21.54 -8.68
N LEU A 65 9.27 20.87 -8.51
CA LEU A 65 8.13 21.42 -7.77
C LEU A 65 8.47 21.67 -6.30
N THR A 66 9.27 20.79 -5.69
CA THR A 66 9.73 20.97 -4.30
C THR A 66 10.56 22.25 -4.15
N VAL A 67 11.53 22.47 -5.04
CA VAL A 67 12.44 23.61 -4.95
C VAL A 67 11.76 24.91 -5.39
N ALA A 68 11.07 24.90 -6.53
CA ALA A 68 10.52 26.11 -7.13
C ALA A 68 9.23 26.58 -6.46
N VAL A 69 8.33 25.65 -6.11
CA VAL A 69 6.97 25.97 -5.67
C VAL A 69 6.81 25.72 -4.17
N PHE A 70 6.99 24.47 -3.73
CA PHE A 70 6.56 24.07 -2.38
C PHE A 70 7.39 24.72 -1.27
N LYS A 71 8.73 24.74 -1.38
CA LYS A 71 9.59 25.39 -0.38
C LYS A 71 9.29 26.89 -0.25
N SER A 72 9.18 27.59 -1.37
CA SER A 72 8.85 29.02 -1.42
C SER A 72 7.47 29.29 -0.80
N PHE A 73 6.46 28.51 -1.19
CA PHE A 73 5.10 28.64 -0.69
C PHE A 73 5.00 28.37 0.81
N PHE A 74 5.64 27.32 1.31
CA PHE A 74 5.58 26.94 2.72
C PHE A 74 6.39 27.87 3.62
N SER A 75 7.50 28.41 3.13
CA SER A 75 8.26 29.48 3.79
C SER A 75 7.47 30.79 3.84
N TRP A 76 6.83 31.18 2.74
CA TRP A 76 5.91 32.32 2.70
C TRP A 76 4.73 32.13 3.66
N CYS A 77 4.27 30.88 3.80
CA CYS A 77 3.29 30.54 4.81
C CYS A 77 3.83 30.59 6.25
N ARG A 78 5.14 30.62 6.50
CA ARG A 78 5.75 30.59 7.85
C ARG A 78 5.37 29.34 8.64
N LEU A 79 5.36 28.18 7.97
CA LEU A 79 5.19 26.87 8.63
C LEU A 79 6.37 26.56 9.57
N LEU A 80 6.17 25.66 10.53
CA LEU A 80 7.25 25.20 11.40
C LEU A 80 8.35 24.50 10.58
N GLU A 81 9.63 24.65 10.95
CA GLU A 81 10.76 24.13 10.16
C GLU A 81 10.68 22.60 9.95
N LYS A 82 10.24 21.86 10.97
CA LYS A 82 9.99 20.41 10.89
C LYS A 82 8.97 20.08 9.79
N GLU A 83 7.89 20.85 9.71
CA GLU A 83 6.80 20.66 8.75
C GLU A 83 7.21 21.12 7.34
N GLN A 84 8.03 22.17 7.21
CA GLN A 84 8.57 22.61 5.92
C GLN A 84 9.42 21.53 5.22
N LYS A 85 10.03 20.61 5.99
CA LYS A 85 10.79 19.48 5.42
C LYS A 85 9.90 18.33 4.96
N LYS A 86 8.70 18.18 5.52
CA LYS A 86 7.78 17.06 5.25
C LYS A 86 6.66 17.42 4.27
N ALA A 87 6.09 18.61 4.40
CA ALA A 87 4.94 19.06 3.62
C ALA A 87 5.15 19.02 2.09
N PRO A 88 6.35 19.27 1.52
CA PRO A 88 6.56 19.15 0.07
C PRO A 88 6.29 17.76 -0.50
N GLU A 89 6.63 16.70 0.24
CA GLU A 89 6.32 15.32 -0.17
C GLU A 89 4.80 15.12 -0.26
N SER A 90 4.08 15.53 0.80
CA SER A 90 2.62 15.41 0.84
C SER A 90 1.93 16.27 -0.21
N ALA A 91 2.43 17.47 -0.49
CA ALA A 91 1.90 18.34 -1.55
C ALA A 91 2.05 17.71 -2.94
N PHE A 92 3.21 17.12 -3.23
CA PHE A 92 3.45 16.43 -4.49
C PHE A 92 2.52 15.22 -4.66
N LYS A 93 2.43 14.36 -3.63
CA LYS A 93 1.57 13.18 -3.65
C LYS A 93 0.08 13.57 -3.76
N PHE A 94 -0.36 14.59 -3.01
CA PHE A 94 -1.72 15.12 -3.11
C PHE A 94 -2.06 15.60 -4.51
N LEU A 95 -1.17 16.39 -5.15
CA LEU A 95 -1.37 16.87 -6.52
C LEU A 95 -1.49 15.71 -7.50
N TYR A 96 -0.58 14.74 -7.42
CA TYR A 96 -0.60 13.57 -8.29
C TYR A 96 -1.88 12.75 -8.12
N TYR A 97 -2.19 12.32 -6.90
CA TYR A 97 -3.35 11.46 -6.65
C TYR A 97 -4.67 12.18 -6.98
N SER A 98 -4.76 13.49 -6.76
CA SER A 98 -5.95 14.26 -7.13
C SER A 98 -6.18 14.27 -8.64
N MET A 99 -5.11 14.45 -9.42
CA MET A 99 -5.17 14.42 -10.89
C MET A 99 -5.47 13.01 -11.41
N ALA A 100 -4.77 12.00 -10.89
CA ALA A 100 -4.92 10.61 -11.31
C ALA A 100 -6.31 10.05 -10.98
N TYR A 101 -6.79 10.32 -9.75
CA TYR A 101 -8.14 9.93 -9.33
C TYR A 101 -9.20 10.69 -10.12
N GLY A 102 -9.05 12.00 -10.33
CA GLY A 102 -9.97 12.80 -11.14
C GLY A 102 -10.12 12.26 -12.57
N TYR A 103 -9.01 11.90 -13.22
CA TYR A 103 -9.05 11.31 -14.56
C TYR A 103 -9.65 9.90 -14.57
N THR A 104 -9.38 9.09 -13.55
CA THR A 104 -9.99 7.76 -13.40
C THR A 104 -11.50 7.85 -13.16
N CYS A 105 -11.96 8.81 -12.34
CA CYS A 105 -13.38 9.14 -12.17
C CYS A 105 -14.03 9.51 -13.49
N TYR A 106 -13.38 10.40 -14.26
CA TYR A 106 -13.89 10.79 -15.57
C TYR A 106 -14.09 9.56 -16.48
N ILE A 107 -13.14 8.63 -16.53
CA ILE A 107 -13.27 7.41 -17.32
C ILE A 107 -14.43 6.54 -16.83
N LEU A 108 -14.56 6.32 -15.52
CA LEU A 108 -15.60 5.41 -14.98
C LEU A 108 -17.02 6.00 -15.01
N PHE A 109 -17.17 7.33 -15.02
CA PHE A 109 -18.46 8.00 -14.90
C PHE A 109 -18.86 8.84 -16.14
N ASN A 110 -18.06 8.86 -17.21
CA ASN A 110 -18.43 9.52 -18.47
C ASN A 110 -19.53 8.79 -19.27
N GLY A 111 -20.02 7.65 -18.78
CA GLY A 111 -21.05 6.84 -19.44
C GLY A 111 -20.55 5.91 -20.55
N LYS A 112 -19.26 5.96 -20.91
CA LYS A 112 -18.65 5.08 -21.92
C LYS A 112 -18.44 3.65 -21.43
N TYR A 113 -18.25 3.48 -20.12
CA TYR A 113 -17.95 2.20 -19.50
C TYR A 113 -18.92 1.90 -18.36
N SER A 114 -19.44 0.66 -18.30
CA SER A 114 -20.41 0.22 -17.28
C SER A 114 -19.85 -0.77 -16.26
N PHE A 115 -18.56 -1.11 -16.36
CA PHE A 115 -17.95 -2.15 -15.54
C PHE A 115 -17.70 -1.74 -14.08
N PHE A 116 -17.89 -0.46 -13.71
CA PHE A 116 -17.90 -0.05 -12.31
C PHE A 116 -19.22 -0.40 -11.62
N GLN A 117 -20.35 -0.20 -12.30
CA GLN A 117 -21.69 -0.51 -11.81
C GLN A 117 -21.90 -2.01 -11.77
N GLU A 118 -21.47 -2.71 -12.84
CA GLU A 118 -21.59 -4.15 -12.99
C GLU A 118 -20.22 -4.78 -13.27
N PRO A 119 -19.46 -5.17 -12.21
CA PRO A 119 -18.11 -5.74 -12.35
C PRO A 119 -18.03 -6.99 -13.23
N LYS A 120 -19.14 -7.70 -13.46
CA LYS A 120 -19.23 -8.81 -14.42
C LYS A 120 -18.92 -8.36 -15.86
N HIS A 121 -19.16 -7.10 -16.23
CA HIS A 121 -18.83 -6.56 -17.55
C HIS A 121 -17.33 -6.38 -17.76
N CYS A 122 -16.50 -6.52 -16.71
CA CYS A 122 -15.05 -6.68 -16.89
C CYS A 122 -14.72 -7.91 -17.75
N TRP A 123 -15.55 -8.97 -17.68
CA TRP A 123 -15.28 -10.27 -18.28
C TRP A 123 -16.22 -10.61 -19.44
N ILE A 124 -17.50 -10.28 -19.32
CA ILE A 124 -18.56 -10.78 -20.22
C ILE A 124 -18.87 -9.79 -21.36
N GLY A 125 -18.53 -8.51 -21.17
CA GLY A 125 -18.99 -7.43 -22.06
C GLY A 125 -20.42 -6.98 -21.71
N ASN A 126 -20.89 -5.90 -22.31
CA ASN A 126 -22.27 -5.42 -22.16
C ASN A 126 -23.12 -5.86 -23.36
N SER A 127 -24.01 -6.83 -23.13
CA SER A 127 -25.17 -7.02 -23.99
C SER A 127 -26.39 -6.68 -23.15
N THR A 128 -26.81 -5.42 -23.21
CA THR A 128 -27.96 -4.93 -22.44
C THR A 128 -29.12 -4.71 -23.40
N SER A 129 -29.99 -5.72 -23.53
CA SER A 129 -31.30 -5.69 -24.21
C SER A 129 -31.34 -6.05 -25.70
N TRP A 130 -32.42 -6.75 -26.09
CA TRP A 130 -32.75 -7.18 -27.46
C TRP A 130 -32.94 -6.02 -28.46
N HIS A 131 -32.97 -4.77 -27.99
CA HIS A 131 -32.99 -3.57 -28.84
C HIS A 131 -31.61 -3.13 -29.36
N ASP A 132 -30.52 -3.69 -28.83
CA ASP A 132 -29.15 -3.28 -29.18
C ASP A 132 -28.52 -4.05 -30.36
N ILE A 133 -29.28 -4.91 -31.05
CA ILE A 133 -28.83 -5.66 -32.24
C ILE A 133 -28.34 -4.72 -33.37
N LEU A 134 -28.65 -3.42 -33.30
CA LEU A 134 -28.24 -2.41 -34.27
C LEU A 134 -27.07 -1.51 -33.83
N CYS A 135 -26.49 -1.66 -32.63
CA CYS A 135 -25.50 -0.71 -32.11
C CYS A 135 -24.04 -1.18 -32.24
N LEU A 136 -23.20 -0.35 -32.87
CA LEU A 136 -21.71 -0.40 -32.85
C LEU A 136 -21.08 -0.19 -31.45
N LEU A 137 -21.87 -0.29 -30.37
CA LEU A 137 -21.55 0.10 -28.98
C LEU A 137 -21.46 -1.09 -28.00
N SER A 138 -21.67 -2.32 -28.46
CA SER A 138 -21.42 -3.52 -27.66
C SER A 138 -19.92 -3.69 -27.41
N THR A 139 -19.48 -3.51 -26.16
CA THR A 139 -18.11 -3.82 -25.76
C THR A 139 -17.98 -5.31 -25.53
N PRO A 140 -17.11 -6.01 -26.27
CA PRO A 140 -16.88 -7.43 -26.04
C PRO A 140 -16.31 -7.65 -24.63
N GLY A 141 -16.52 -8.87 -24.13
CA GLY A 141 -15.86 -9.37 -22.92
C GLY A 141 -14.35 -9.41 -23.03
N TRP A 142 -13.68 -10.00 -22.03
CA TRP A 142 -12.25 -10.20 -22.13
C TRP A 142 -11.94 -11.21 -23.24
N TYR A 143 -10.93 -10.91 -24.06
CA TYR A 143 -10.37 -11.86 -25.00
C TYR A 143 -8.89 -11.55 -25.21
N LYS A 144 -8.14 -12.57 -25.63
CA LYS A 144 -6.72 -12.47 -25.90
C LYS A 144 -6.42 -11.35 -26.89
N GLY A 145 -5.57 -10.40 -26.49
CA GLY A 145 -5.10 -9.32 -27.38
C GLY A 145 -6.12 -8.21 -27.62
N MET A 146 -7.19 -8.11 -26.81
CA MET A 146 -8.14 -7.00 -26.92
C MET A 146 -7.43 -5.63 -26.87
N PRO A 147 -7.90 -4.65 -27.66
CA PRO A 147 -7.27 -3.33 -27.69
C PRO A 147 -7.49 -2.63 -26.34
N VAL A 148 -6.48 -1.87 -25.91
CA VAL A 148 -6.60 -0.96 -24.77
C VAL A 148 -6.98 0.40 -25.32
N ALA A 149 -8.15 0.91 -24.92
CA ALA A 149 -8.59 2.23 -25.34
C ALA A 149 -7.60 3.30 -24.86
N GLN A 150 -7.40 4.35 -25.66
CA GLN A 150 -6.35 5.34 -25.43
C GLN A 150 -6.47 6.05 -24.07
N ASP A 151 -7.70 6.32 -23.64
CA ASP A 151 -8.02 6.88 -22.33
C ASP A 151 -7.53 5.99 -21.18
N ILE A 152 -7.79 4.68 -21.28
CA ILE A 152 -7.31 3.69 -20.31
C ILE A 152 -5.78 3.55 -20.40
N TYR A 153 -5.23 3.52 -21.61
CA TYR A 153 -3.78 3.39 -21.84
C TYR A 153 -3.01 4.51 -21.13
N VAL A 154 -3.47 5.76 -21.25
CA VAL A 154 -2.85 6.92 -20.58
C VAL A 154 -2.83 6.76 -19.06
N VAL A 155 -3.94 6.34 -18.44
CA VAL A 155 -3.97 6.07 -16.99
C VAL A 155 -2.90 5.04 -16.63
N TYR A 156 -2.83 3.93 -17.38
CA TYR A 156 -1.93 2.84 -17.08
C TYR A 156 -0.46 3.23 -17.15
N VAL A 157 -0.01 3.87 -18.23
CA VAL A 157 1.41 4.23 -18.37
C VAL A 157 1.82 5.33 -17.39
N VAL A 158 0.92 6.29 -17.10
CA VAL A 158 1.16 7.34 -16.11
C VAL A 158 1.24 6.78 -14.70
N GLN A 159 0.32 5.88 -14.33
CA GLN A 159 0.35 5.19 -13.05
C GLN A 159 1.60 4.32 -12.92
N ALA A 160 1.92 3.53 -13.93
CA ALA A 160 3.10 2.67 -13.92
C ALA A 160 4.40 3.47 -13.74
N GLY A 161 4.52 4.60 -14.46
CA GLY A 161 5.65 5.51 -14.29
C GLY A 161 5.72 6.11 -12.89
N PHE A 162 4.58 6.51 -12.31
CA PHE A 162 4.55 7.04 -10.95
C PHE A 162 4.87 5.99 -9.88
N TYR A 163 4.44 4.74 -10.04
CA TYR A 163 4.80 3.66 -9.14
C TYR A 163 6.30 3.33 -9.22
N LEU A 164 6.92 3.39 -10.41
CA LEU A 164 8.39 3.31 -10.53
C LEU A 164 9.09 4.45 -9.78
N HIS A 165 8.61 5.69 -9.96
CA HIS A 165 9.08 6.82 -9.18
C HIS A 165 8.91 6.57 -7.68
N SER A 166 7.77 6.01 -7.25
CA SER A 166 7.48 5.76 -5.83
C SER A 166 8.40 4.70 -5.22
N ILE A 167 8.80 3.67 -5.97
CA ILE A 167 9.83 2.71 -5.55
C ILE A 167 11.15 3.45 -5.28
N TYR A 168 11.63 4.22 -6.26
CA TYR A 168 12.87 5.00 -6.11
C TYR A 168 12.78 6.00 -4.94
N ALA A 169 11.68 6.75 -4.87
CA ALA A 169 11.46 7.76 -3.87
C ALA A 169 11.41 7.16 -2.46
N THR A 170 10.75 6.02 -2.27
CA THR A 170 10.67 5.39 -0.94
C THR A 170 12.05 4.97 -0.44
N VAL A 171 12.92 4.49 -1.33
CA VAL A 171 14.28 4.08 -0.95
C VAL A 171 15.19 5.27 -0.69
N PHE A 172 15.19 6.29 -1.57
CA PHE A 172 16.23 7.32 -1.60
C PHE A 172 15.78 8.75 -1.24
N MET A 173 14.48 9.07 -1.32
CA MET A 173 13.97 10.43 -1.10
C MET A 173 13.13 10.55 0.18
N ASP A 174 12.29 9.56 0.48
CA ASP A 174 11.33 9.61 1.57
C ASP A 174 12.00 9.19 2.89
N GLN A 175 11.48 9.70 4.01
CA GLN A 175 11.97 9.30 5.34
C GLN A 175 11.52 7.88 5.67
N TRP A 176 12.46 7.05 6.10
CA TRP A 176 12.14 5.68 6.51
C TRP A 176 11.33 5.66 7.80
N ARG A 177 10.20 4.95 7.74
CA ARG A 177 9.27 4.71 8.85
C ARG A 177 9.26 3.23 9.23
N ARG A 178 8.58 2.88 10.32
CA ARG A 178 8.47 1.47 10.78
C ARG A 178 7.89 0.52 9.73
N ASP A 179 7.09 1.04 8.81
CA ASP A 179 6.45 0.30 7.71
C ASP A 179 7.26 0.32 6.39
N PHE A 180 8.53 0.74 6.41
CA PHE A 180 9.38 0.86 5.21
C PHE A 180 9.37 -0.39 4.33
N ILE A 181 9.62 -1.57 4.91
CA ILE A 181 9.69 -2.83 4.14
C ILE A 181 8.33 -3.14 3.48
N LEU A 182 7.24 -2.96 4.22
CA LEU A 182 5.90 -3.19 3.70
C LEU A 182 5.53 -2.19 2.61
N MET A 183 5.95 -0.92 2.73
CA MET A 183 5.75 0.08 1.68
C MET A 183 6.51 -0.24 0.40
N ILE A 184 7.76 -0.73 0.49
CA ILE A 184 8.51 -1.18 -0.69
C ILE A 184 7.88 -2.41 -1.34
N LEU A 185 7.54 -3.43 -0.54
CA LEU A 185 6.86 -4.62 -1.04
C LEU A 185 5.53 -4.26 -1.71
N HIS A 186 4.80 -3.30 -1.15
CA HIS A 186 3.57 -2.78 -1.75
C HIS A 186 3.83 -2.12 -3.09
N HIS A 187 4.80 -1.21 -3.20
CA HIS A 187 5.09 -0.55 -4.48
C HIS A 187 5.55 -1.54 -5.56
N ILE A 188 6.31 -2.58 -5.19
CA ILE A 188 6.67 -3.67 -6.11
C ILE A 188 5.42 -4.45 -6.52
N LEU A 189 4.56 -4.81 -5.56
CA LEU A 189 3.32 -5.56 -5.80
C LEU A 189 2.34 -4.79 -6.69
N THR A 190 2.10 -3.51 -6.43
CA THR A 190 1.17 -2.69 -7.22
C THR A 190 1.72 -2.42 -8.61
N PHE A 191 3.04 -2.19 -8.76
CA PHE A 191 3.67 -2.09 -10.07
C PHE A 191 3.52 -3.41 -10.86
N ALA A 192 3.76 -4.56 -10.21
CA ALA A 192 3.56 -5.87 -10.82
C ALA A 192 2.09 -6.10 -11.23
N LEU A 193 1.12 -5.78 -10.36
CA LEU A 193 -0.31 -5.84 -10.66
C LEU A 193 -0.68 -4.99 -11.88
N LEU A 194 -0.11 -3.79 -12.00
CA LEU A 194 -0.40 -2.87 -13.10
C LEU A 194 0.22 -3.36 -14.41
N THR A 195 1.49 -3.77 -14.41
CA THR A 195 2.15 -4.33 -15.59
C THR A 195 1.48 -5.63 -16.04
N PHE A 196 1.17 -6.51 -15.11
CA PHE A 196 0.54 -7.79 -15.42
C PHE A 196 -0.87 -7.63 -15.95
N SER A 197 -1.70 -6.81 -15.29
CA SER A 197 -3.07 -6.56 -15.76
C SER A 197 -3.09 -5.83 -17.11
N PHE A 198 -2.09 -5.01 -17.42
CA PHE A 198 -1.92 -4.43 -18.75
C PHE A 198 -1.53 -5.48 -19.80
N ALA A 199 -0.54 -6.33 -19.50
CA ALA A 199 -0.02 -7.33 -20.41
C ALA A 199 -1.07 -8.39 -20.81
N ILE A 200 -1.82 -8.89 -19.83
CA ILE A 200 -2.86 -9.94 -20.03
C ILE A 200 -4.22 -9.34 -20.44
N ARG A 201 -4.34 -8.01 -20.47
CA ARG A 201 -5.57 -7.26 -20.76
C ARG A 201 -6.66 -7.33 -19.67
N TYR A 202 -6.28 -7.52 -18.41
CA TYR A 202 -7.15 -7.31 -17.23
C TYR A 202 -7.29 -5.83 -16.84
N HIS A 203 -7.13 -4.92 -17.80
CA HIS A 203 -7.02 -3.50 -17.54
C HIS A 203 -8.30 -2.88 -16.94
N ARG A 204 -9.47 -3.45 -17.26
CA ARG A 204 -10.76 -3.07 -16.67
C ARG A 204 -10.79 -3.28 -15.16
N ILE A 205 -10.30 -4.44 -14.70
CA ILE A 205 -10.16 -4.74 -13.26
C ILE A 205 -9.14 -3.81 -12.62
N GLY A 206 -7.97 -3.62 -13.24
CA GLY A 206 -6.96 -2.76 -12.65
C GLY A 206 -7.41 -1.29 -12.55
N LEU A 207 -8.27 -0.78 -13.43
CA LEU A 207 -8.92 0.54 -13.25
C LEU A 207 -9.79 0.59 -11.99
N LEU A 208 -10.55 -0.47 -11.69
CA LEU A 208 -11.31 -0.55 -10.45
C LEU A 208 -10.39 -0.55 -9.23
N VAL A 209 -9.26 -1.25 -9.30
CA VAL A 209 -8.24 -1.24 -8.24
C VAL A 209 -7.71 0.18 -8.02
N LEU A 210 -7.26 0.86 -9.08
CA LEU A 210 -6.75 2.23 -9.01
C LEU A 210 -7.78 3.19 -8.43
N PHE A 211 -9.02 3.16 -8.94
CA PHE A 211 -10.10 4.01 -8.46
C PHE A 211 -10.37 3.84 -6.95
N LEU A 212 -10.46 2.60 -6.48
CA LEU A 212 -10.78 2.31 -5.08
C LEU A 212 -9.61 2.63 -4.13
N HIS A 213 -8.37 2.61 -4.60
CA HIS A 213 -7.20 2.87 -3.76
C HIS A 213 -6.82 4.35 -3.74
N ASP A 214 -6.73 5.01 -4.89
CA ASP A 214 -6.18 6.36 -5.02
C ASP A 214 -7.01 7.41 -4.25
N VAL A 215 -8.33 7.23 -4.16
CA VAL A 215 -9.21 8.15 -3.40
C VAL A 215 -8.79 8.28 -1.93
N CYS A 216 -8.34 7.18 -1.32
CA CYS A 216 -7.90 7.20 0.06
C CYS A 216 -6.59 7.99 0.21
N ASP A 217 -5.71 7.92 -0.78
CA ASP A 217 -4.42 8.62 -0.75
C ASP A 217 -4.59 10.13 -0.98
N VAL A 218 -5.59 10.55 -1.75
CA VAL A 218 -6.01 11.96 -1.83
C VAL A 218 -6.36 12.50 -0.44
N PHE A 219 -7.25 11.83 0.29
CA PHE A 219 -7.66 12.27 1.62
C PHE A 219 -6.54 12.17 2.66
N LEU A 220 -5.68 11.15 2.57
CA LEU A 220 -4.52 10.98 3.45
C LEU A 220 -3.52 12.14 3.30
N GLU A 221 -3.13 12.47 2.07
CA GLU A 221 -2.16 13.55 1.84
C GLU A 221 -2.76 14.92 2.13
N LEU A 222 -4.07 15.10 1.89
CA LEU A 222 -4.78 16.31 2.28
C LEU A 222 -4.83 16.50 3.81
N ALA A 223 -5.09 15.42 4.56
CA ALA A 223 -5.07 15.47 6.03
C ALA A 223 -3.68 15.87 6.56
N LYS A 224 -2.60 15.29 6.02
CA LYS A 224 -1.23 15.65 6.39
C LYS A 224 -0.90 17.10 6.10
N LEU A 225 -1.37 17.65 4.97
CA LEU A 225 -1.19 19.06 4.65
C LEU A 225 -1.90 19.96 5.69
N PHE A 226 -3.15 19.66 6.05
CA PHE A 226 -3.84 20.42 7.09
C PHE A 226 -3.16 20.32 8.47
N VAL A 227 -2.60 19.15 8.81
CA VAL A 227 -1.76 19.00 10.01
C VAL A 227 -0.53 19.90 9.95
N ALA A 228 0.17 19.99 8.81
CA ALA A 228 1.29 20.90 8.66
C ALA A 228 0.87 22.36 8.91
N PHE A 229 -0.32 22.76 8.43
CA PHE A 229 -0.89 24.11 8.62
C PHE A 229 -1.47 24.38 10.01
N LYS A 230 -1.41 23.44 10.95
CA LYS A 230 -1.88 23.62 12.34
C LYS A 230 -1.15 24.73 13.07
N THR A 231 0.14 24.92 12.80
CA THR A 231 0.94 26.01 13.38
C THR A 231 1.57 26.83 12.27
N ARG A 232 1.15 28.10 12.17
CA ARG A 232 1.57 29.02 11.11
C ARG A 232 1.99 30.36 11.73
N GLY A 233 3.21 30.80 11.46
CA GLY A 233 3.76 32.06 11.98
C GLY A 233 3.84 32.11 13.51
N GLY A 234 4.08 30.97 14.16
CA GLY A 234 4.12 30.85 15.61
C GLY A 234 2.75 30.86 16.29
N LYS A 235 1.64 30.92 15.53
CA LYS A 235 0.28 30.89 16.05
C LYS A 235 -0.42 29.57 15.73
N TYR A 236 -1.24 29.13 16.68
CA TYR A 236 -2.12 27.98 16.51
C TYR A 236 -3.31 28.35 15.63
N CYS A 237 -3.50 27.64 14.52
CA CYS A 237 -4.62 27.84 13.62
C CYS A 237 -5.71 26.80 13.90
N ILE A 238 -6.77 27.21 14.62
CA ILE A 238 -7.90 26.35 14.98
C ILE A 238 -8.58 25.80 13.72
N VAL A 239 -8.75 26.61 12.68
CA VAL A 239 -9.40 26.19 11.43
C VAL A 239 -8.64 25.04 10.77
N SER A 240 -7.31 25.14 10.66
CA SER A 240 -6.49 24.08 10.07
C SER A 240 -6.56 22.78 10.88
N ASP A 241 -6.61 22.89 12.21
CA ASP A 241 -6.72 21.74 13.10
C ASP A 241 -8.07 21.02 12.97
N VAL A 242 -9.16 21.78 12.90
CA VAL A 242 -10.50 21.24 12.64
C VAL A 242 -10.56 20.57 11.27
N LEU A 243 -10.02 21.21 10.23
CA LEU A 243 -9.96 20.64 8.88
C LEU A 243 -9.09 19.38 8.82
N ALA A 244 -7.99 19.32 9.57
CA ALA A 244 -7.16 18.13 9.68
C ALA A 244 -7.95 16.97 10.30
N GLY A 245 -8.70 17.22 11.37
CA GLY A 245 -9.57 16.24 12.01
C GLY A 245 -10.68 15.73 11.08
N ILE A 246 -11.38 16.63 10.39
CA ILE A 246 -12.42 16.27 9.41
C ILE A 246 -11.84 15.40 8.29
N ASN A 247 -10.72 15.80 7.70
CA ASN A 247 -10.08 15.03 6.63
C ASN A 247 -9.54 13.68 7.12
N PHE A 248 -9.05 13.59 8.36
CA PHE A 248 -8.65 12.32 8.94
C PHE A 248 -9.86 11.36 9.12
N CYS A 249 -11.03 11.88 9.52
CA CYS A 249 -12.26 11.09 9.58
C CYS A 249 -12.70 10.62 8.19
N ILE A 250 -12.71 11.51 7.19
CA ILE A 250 -13.05 11.16 5.80
C ILE A 250 -12.06 10.12 5.25
N PHE A 251 -10.77 10.30 5.49
CA PHE A 251 -9.73 9.34 5.15
C PHE A 251 -10.03 7.96 5.76
N THR A 252 -10.31 7.90 7.06
CA THR A 252 -10.60 6.65 7.77
C THR A 252 -11.84 5.94 7.21
N LEU A 253 -12.92 6.69 6.98
CA LEU A 253 -14.16 6.16 6.39
C LEU A 253 -13.95 5.68 4.96
N SER A 254 -13.23 6.45 4.14
CA SER A 254 -12.92 6.08 2.76
C SER A 254 -12.02 4.83 2.69
N TRP A 255 -11.04 4.68 3.59
CA TRP A 255 -10.20 3.49 3.67
C TRP A 255 -11.03 2.24 3.92
N PHE A 256 -11.91 2.29 4.93
CA PHE A 256 -12.80 1.19 5.26
C PHE A 256 -13.73 0.88 4.07
N TYR A 257 -14.44 1.88 3.56
CA TYR A 257 -15.44 1.68 2.52
C TYR A 257 -14.84 1.24 1.18
N CYS A 258 -13.80 1.92 0.69
CA CYS A 258 -13.23 1.65 -0.63
C CYS A 258 -12.32 0.42 -0.63
N ARG A 259 -11.40 0.30 0.33
CA ARG A 259 -10.36 -0.75 0.32
C ARG A 259 -10.75 -2.02 1.07
N LEU A 260 -11.60 -1.94 2.09
CA LEU A 260 -12.00 -3.12 2.89
C LEU A 260 -13.40 -3.64 2.55
N TYR A 261 -14.31 -2.80 2.03
CA TYR A 261 -15.67 -3.22 1.68
C TYR A 261 -15.88 -3.35 0.16
N LEU A 262 -15.74 -2.25 -0.59
CA LEU A 262 -15.98 -2.25 -2.04
C LEU A 262 -14.94 -3.06 -2.82
N TYR A 263 -13.66 -3.00 -2.44
CA TYR A 263 -12.60 -3.73 -3.14
C TYR A 263 -12.82 -5.25 -3.10
N PRO A 264 -13.11 -5.91 -1.96
CA PRO A 264 -13.46 -7.32 -1.98
C PRO A 264 -14.70 -7.65 -2.82
N ILE A 265 -15.76 -6.85 -2.73
CA ILE A 265 -17.02 -7.11 -3.45
C ILE A 265 -16.90 -6.86 -4.95
N LYS A 266 -16.19 -5.81 -5.38
CA LYS A 266 -16.11 -5.43 -6.80
C LYS A 266 -14.94 -6.08 -7.52
N VAL A 267 -13.80 -6.22 -6.86
CA VAL A 267 -12.56 -6.71 -7.48
C VAL A 267 -12.33 -8.18 -7.16
N LEU A 268 -12.19 -8.55 -5.88
CA LEU A 268 -11.86 -9.93 -5.51
C LEU A 268 -12.97 -10.90 -5.90
N TYR A 269 -14.23 -10.54 -5.67
CA TYR A 269 -15.37 -11.37 -6.10
C TYR A 269 -15.44 -11.50 -7.62
N SER A 270 -15.24 -10.41 -8.36
CA SER A 270 -15.27 -10.44 -9.82
C SER A 270 -14.16 -11.31 -10.39
N CYS A 271 -12.94 -11.27 -9.83
CA CYS A 271 -11.82 -12.09 -10.30
C CYS A 271 -11.85 -13.53 -9.77
N GLY A 272 -12.46 -13.73 -8.59
CA GLY A 272 -12.38 -14.96 -7.83
C GLY A 272 -13.60 -15.88 -7.98
N SER A 273 -14.76 -15.39 -8.43
CA SER A 273 -16.02 -16.16 -8.47
C SER A 273 -16.30 -16.85 -9.82
N VAL A 274 -17.14 -17.88 -9.75
CA VAL A 274 -17.54 -18.77 -10.85
C VAL A 274 -18.22 -18.02 -12.01
N GLU A 275 -19.00 -16.98 -11.73
CA GLU A 275 -19.73 -16.21 -12.76
C GLU A 275 -18.82 -15.58 -13.82
N ALA A 276 -17.56 -15.27 -13.47
CA ALA A 276 -16.57 -14.77 -14.42
C ALA A 276 -15.95 -15.89 -15.26
N ARG A 277 -15.87 -17.13 -14.74
CA ARG A 277 -15.18 -18.26 -15.39
C ARG A 277 -16.09 -19.17 -16.19
N ASP A 278 -17.35 -19.33 -15.79
CA ASP A 278 -18.36 -20.06 -16.58
C ASP A 278 -18.64 -19.38 -17.93
N VAL A 279 -18.46 -18.06 -17.99
CA VAL A 279 -18.63 -17.26 -19.21
C VAL A 279 -17.33 -17.10 -19.99
N LEU A 280 -16.18 -17.41 -19.37
CA LEU A 280 -14.86 -17.22 -19.95
C LEU A 280 -13.86 -18.31 -19.52
N PRO A 281 -14.02 -19.56 -20.01
CA PRO A 281 -13.18 -20.69 -19.62
C PRO A 281 -11.69 -20.56 -20.01
N THR A 282 -11.29 -19.47 -20.70
CA THR A 282 -9.97 -19.26 -21.30
C THR A 282 -9.14 -18.16 -20.64
N ALA A 283 -9.62 -17.49 -19.59
CA ALA A 283 -8.86 -16.45 -18.89
C ALA A 283 -7.66 -17.06 -18.11
N PRO A 284 -6.40 -16.77 -18.47
CA PRO A 284 -5.23 -17.41 -17.88
C PRO A 284 -4.86 -16.80 -16.51
N PHE A 285 -3.96 -17.46 -15.79
CA PHE A 285 -3.34 -16.94 -14.56
C PHE A 285 -4.29 -16.61 -13.39
N TYR A 286 -5.38 -17.37 -13.26
CA TYR A 286 -6.35 -17.21 -12.16
C TYR A 286 -5.64 -17.12 -10.79
N PHE A 287 -4.84 -18.12 -10.43
CA PHE A 287 -4.18 -18.17 -9.12
C PHE A 287 -3.16 -17.07 -8.92
N PHE A 288 -2.33 -16.80 -9.93
CA PHE A 288 -1.26 -15.81 -9.82
C PHE A 288 -1.82 -14.39 -9.63
N PHE A 289 -2.78 -13.99 -10.46
CA PHE A 289 -3.38 -12.66 -10.38
C PHE A 289 -4.21 -12.48 -9.10
N ASN A 290 -5.05 -13.47 -8.75
CA ASN A 290 -5.85 -13.41 -7.52
C ASN A 290 -4.95 -13.37 -6.27
N THR A 291 -3.84 -14.12 -6.24
CA THR A 291 -2.88 -14.08 -5.10
C THR A 291 -2.33 -12.68 -4.90
N MET A 292 -1.93 -11.98 -5.98
CA MET A 292 -1.46 -10.60 -5.86
C MET A 292 -2.53 -9.64 -5.32
N LEU A 293 -3.79 -9.80 -5.75
CA LEU A 293 -4.92 -9.01 -5.24
C LEU A 293 -5.19 -9.30 -3.75
N TRP A 294 -5.11 -10.56 -3.33
CA TRP A 294 -5.23 -10.95 -1.93
C TRP A 294 -4.10 -10.38 -1.07
N CYS A 295 -2.85 -10.42 -1.55
CA CYS A 295 -1.72 -9.77 -0.88
C CYS A 295 -1.99 -8.27 -0.68
N LEU A 296 -2.57 -7.60 -1.69
CA LEU A 296 -2.95 -6.20 -1.58
C LEU A 296 -4.03 -5.97 -0.51
N LEU A 297 -5.04 -6.83 -0.40
CA LEU A 297 -6.04 -6.76 0.69
C LEU A 297 -5.38 -6.91 2.07
N VAL A 298 -4.50 -7.89 2.24
CA VAL A 298 -3.83 -8.15 3.52
C VAL A 298 -3.02 -6.95 3.97
N MET A 299 -2.27 -6.31 3.06
CA MET A 299 -1.55 -5.07 3.36
C MET A 299 -2.51 -3.94 3.78
N ASN A 300 -3.65 -3.79 3.11
CA ASN A 300 -4.66 -2.78 3.45
C ASN A 300 -5.30 -3.02 4.84
N VAL A 301 -5.54 -4.27 5.22
CA VAL A 301 -6.00 -4.64 6.56
C VAL A 301 -4.93 -4.30 7.60
N TRP A 302 -3.66 -4.59 7.30
CA TRP A 302 -2.54 -4.28 8.20
C TRP A 302 -2.43 -2.79 8.50
N TRP A 303 -2.48 -1.92 7.49
CA TRP A 303 -2.46 -0.47 7.70
C TRP A 303 -3.72 0.06 8.38
N PHE A 304 -4.89 -0.53 8.11
CA PHE A 304 -6.14 -0.08 8.75
C PHE A 304 -6.09 -0.19 10.27
N GLN A 305 -5.38 -1.18 10.82
CA GLN A 305 -5.17 -1.30 12.26
C GLN A 305 -4.44 -0.07 12.84
N TYR A 306 -3.44 0.49 12.13
CA TYR A 306 -2.77 1.72 12.56
C TYR A 306 -3.67 2.94 12.49
N ILE A 307 -4.55 3.02 11.49
CA ILE A 307 -5.55 4.08 11.35
C ILE A 307 -6.52 4.04 12.54
N LEU A 308 -7.03 2.85 12.89
CA LEU A 308 -7.90 2.67 14.04
C LEU A 308 -7.21 3.00 15.37
N LEU A 309 -5.95 2.57 15.56
CA LEU A 309 -5.18 2.91 16.75
C LEU A 309 -5.00 4.42 16.90
N LEU A 310 -4.74 5.14 15.81
CA LEU A 310 -4.65 6.60 15.81
C LEU A 310 -6.01 7.24 16.12
N LEU A 311 -7.10 6.76 15.52
CA LEU A 311 -8.46 7.23 15.80
C LEU A 311 -8.83 7.07 17.27
N ILE A 312 -8.58 5.90 17.87
CA ILE A 312 -8.85 5.63 19.29
C ILE A 312 -8.01 6.58 20.17
N ARG A 313 -6.73 6.79 19.84
CA ARG A 313 -5.85 7.70 20.59
C ARG A 313 -6.37 9.15 20.59
N ILE A 314 -6.92 9.61 19.47
CA ILE A 314 -7.50 10.96 19.33
C ILE A 314 -8.78 11.06 20.16
N VAL A 315 -9.67 10.06 20.06
CA VAL A 315 -10.94 10.05 20.80
C VAL A 315 -10.71 10.00 22.32
N LEU A 316 -9.66 9.30 22.78
CA LEU A 316 -9.29 9.23 24.19
C LEU A 316 -8.52 10.47 24.69
N GLY A 317 -8.28 11.48 23.86
CA GLY A 317 -7.60 12.72 24.25
C GLY A 317 -6.10 12.57 24.50
N ASN A 318 -5.49 11.44 24.12
CA ASN A 318 -4.13 11.08 24.48
C ASN A 318 -3.03 11.70 23.58
N SER A 319 -3.38 12.40 22.49
CA SER A 319 -2.47 13.24 21.67
C SER A 319 -3.15 13.86 20.44
N GLY A 320 -2.46 14.78 19.75
CA GLY A 320 -2.82 15.25 18.41
C GLY A 320 -2.57 14.22 17.27
N LEU A 321 -2.83 14.65 16.03
CA LEU A 321 -2.74 13.91 14.76
C LEU A 321 -1.30 13.61 14.30
N GLU A 322 -0.45 13.09 15.18
CA GLU A 322 0.92 12.71 14.82
C GLU A 322 0.99 11.27 14.25
N ASP A 323 1.76 11.07 13.19
CA ASP A 323 1.95 9.76 12.55
C ASP A 323 2.72 8.81 13.48
N THR A 324 2.04 7.76 13.97
CA THR A 324 2.57 6.80 14.94
C THR A 324 3.70 5.91 14.40
N ARG A 325 3.92 5.93 13.09
CA ARG A 325 4.94 5.13 12.40
C ARG A 325 6.29 5.84 12.31
N GLU A 326 6.35 7.13 12.66
CA GLU A 326 7.59 7.90 12.66
C GLU A 326 8.59 7.35 13.69
N ILE A 327 9.83 7.15 13.23
CA ILE A 327 10.94 6.80 14.11
C ILE A 327 11.42 8.09 14.77
N LYS A 328 11.21 8.25 16.07
CA LYS A 328 11.76 9.39 16.83
C LYS A 328 13.28 9.36 16.71
N LYS A 329 13.88 10.41 16.15
CA LYS A 329 15.33 10.61 16.24
C LYS A 329 15.65 10.93 17.70
N PRO A 330 16.72 10.37 18.30
CA PRO A 330 17.17 10.81 19.61
C PRO A 330 17.47 12.31 19.52
N GLU A 331 16.79 13.11 20.34
CA GLU A 331 17.13 14.52 20.49
C GLU A 331 18.51 14.57 21.13
N MET A 332 19.49 15.16 20.43
CA MET A 332 20.69 15.66 21.11
C MET A 332 20.22 16.86 21.93
N THR A 333 19.90 16.62 23.21
CA THR A 333 19.74 17.68 24.19
C THR A 333 21.03 18.50 24.18
N ASN A 334 20.97 19.75 23.70
CA ASN A 334 22.03 20.71 23.93
C ASN A 334 22.18 20.81 25.45
N GLY A 335 23.30 20.32 25.97
CA GLY A 335 23.61 20.38 27.39
C GLY A 335 23.50 21.82 27.89
N GLU A 336 22.80 22.00 29.00
CA GLU A 336 22.79 23.26 29.74
C GLU A 336 24.24 23.63 30.07
N VAL A 337 24.66 24.83 29.64
CA VAL A 337 25.94 25.41 30.04
C VAL A 337 25.78 25.84 31.50
N PHE A 338 26.31 25.04 32.42
CA PHE A 338 26.51 25.50 33.79
C PHE A 338 27.78 26.36 33.85
N GLU A 339 27.67 27.54 34.45
CA GLU A 339 28.82 28.36 34.86
C GLU A 339 29.67 27.57 35.86
N ASN A 340 30.68 26.88 35.36
CA ASN A 340 32.02 26.75 35.94
C ASN A 340 32.83 25.82 35.01
N GLY A 341 33.99 26.29 34.58
CA GLY A 341 34.76 25.77 33.45
C GLY A 341 35.45 24.41 33.66
N ASP A 342 34.69 23.35 33.91
CA ASP A 342 35.18 21.97 33.83
C ASP A 342 34.34 21.15 32.85
N VAL A 343 34.92 20.85 31.69
CA VAL A 343 34.35 19.91 30.71
C VAL A 343 34.49 18.49 31.27
N SER A 344 33.43 18.00 31.91
CA SER A 344 33.24 16.58 32.18
C SER A 344 32.20 16.03 31.19
N THR A 345 32.67 15.29 30.19
CA THR A 345 31.81 14.56 29.26
C THR A 345 31.23 13.32 29.96
N VAL A 346 30.10 13.48 30.63
CA VAL A 346 29.30 12.34 31.11
C VAL A 346 28.41 11.86 29.97
N ASN A 347 28.88 10.85 29.24
CA ASN A 347 28.08 10.09 28.28
C ASN A 347 27.01 9.28 29.04
N HIS A 348 25.78 9.77 29.07
CA HIS A 348 24.60 8.94 29.38
C HIS A 348 23.77 8.75 28.10
N GLY A 349 23.88 7.58 27.49
CA GLY A 349 23.02 7.18 26.36
C GLY A 349 23.76 6.40 25.29
N MET A 350 24.11 5.15 25.57
CA MET A 350 24.60 4.21 24.55
C MET A 350 23.73 2.96 24.58
N TYR A 351 22.71 2.91 23.72
CA TYR A 351 22.09 1.63 23.35
C TYR A 351 23.03 0.95 22.36
N ASN A 352 24.01 0.23 22.91
CA ASN A 352 24.99 -0.51 22.15
C ASN A 352 24.39 -1.87 21.79
N SER A 353 23.82 -2.00 20.58
CA SER A 353 23.18 -3.25 20.09
C SER A 353 24.13 -4.49 20.07
N LYS A 354 25.42 -4.30 20.31
CA LYS A 354 26.41 -5.39 20.46
C LYS A 354 26.61 -5.85 21.92
N ASP A 355 26.35 -5.01 22.92
CA ASP A 355 26.50 -5.38 24.33
C ASP A 355 25.26 -6.10 24.89
N ASP A 356 24.07 -5.78 24.39
CA ASP A 356 22.85 -6.51 24.78
C ASP A 356 22.84 -7.94 24.26
N ARG A 357 23.45 -8.20 23.08
CA ARG A 357 23.61 -9.58 22.57
C ARG A 357 24.60 -10.38 23.43
N LYS A 358 25.69 -9.75 23.90
CA LYS A 358 26.63 -10.38 24.84
C LYS A 358 26.07 -10.57 26.25
N LYS A 359 25.25 -9.63 26.76
CA LYS A 359 24.56 -9.78 28.06
C LYS A 359 23.44 -10.81 28.01
N ILE A 360 22.72 -10.92 26.89
CA ILE A 360 21.73 -11.99 26.69
C ILE A 360 22.44 -13.33 26.56
N ASP A 361 23.52 -13.45 25.78
CA ASP A 361 24.29 -14.71 25.65
C ASP A 361 24.99 -15.11 26.96
N GLN A 362 25.49 -14.16 27.77
CA GLN A 362 26.04 -14.44 29.09
C GLN A 362 24.98 -14.82 30.13
N ASN A 363 23.80 -14.19 30.11
CA ASN A 363 22.70 -14.55 31.01
C ASN A 363 22.05 -15.89 30.61
N PHE A 364 21.94 -16.19 29.31
CA PHE A 364 21.46 -17.49 28.82
C PHE A 364 22.48 -18.60 29.07
N GLY A 365 23.77 -18.34 28.85
CA GLY A 365 24.85 -19.27 29.19
C GLY A 365 24.93 -19.56 30.70
N GLY A 366 24.77 -18.53 31.53
CA GLY A 366 24.70 -18.67 32.98
C GLY A 366 23.47 -19.43 33.47
N LEU A 367 22.31 -19.24 32.83
CA LEU A 367 21.08 -20.01 33.12
C LEU A 367 21.23 -21.49 32.72
N ILE A 368 21.79 -21.78 31.54
CA ILE A 368 22.04 -23.16 31.09
C ILE A 368 23.07 -23.86 31.96
N GLU A 369 24.09 -23.17 32.48
CA GLU A 369 25.09 -23.77 33.36
C GLU A 369 24.56 -23.98 34.80
N LYS A 370 23.67 -23.10 35.27
CA LYS A 370 22.97 -23.27 36.56
C LYS A 370 21.98 -24.44 36.53
N ASP A 371 21.22 -24.56 35.43
CA ASP A 371 20.25 -25.64 35.23
C ASP A 371 20.95 -26.99 34.99
N ARG A 372 22.12 -26.99 34.32
CA ARG A 372 22.99 -28.18 34.19
C ARG A 372 23.60 -28.60 35.53
N LYS A 373 24.03 -27.66 36.39
CA LYS A 373 24.55 -27.97 37.74
C LYS A 373 23.46 -28.44 38.70
N GLU A 374 22.24 -27.92 38.59
CA GLU A 374 21.07 -28.42 39.35
C GLU A 374 20.60 -29.80 38.88
N GLN A 375 20.59 -30.08 37.57
CA GLN A 375 20.33 -31.43 37.05
C GLN A 375 21.40 -32.45 37.45
N PHE A 376 22.68 -32.05 37.53
CA PHE A 376 23.76 -32.93 38.00
C PHE A 376 23.67 -33.21 39.50
N ARG A 377 23.28 -32.20 40.31
CA ARG A 377 23.09 -32.35 41.77
C ARG A 377 21.88 -33.25 42.11
N ARG A 378 20.85 -33.31 41.26
CA ARG A 378 19.70 -34.23 41.42
C ARG A 378 19.97 -35.68 40.99
N ARG A 379 21.12 -35.97 40.36
CA ARG A 379 21.50 -37.33 39.91
C ARG A 379 22.53 -38.03 40.79
N GLN A 380 22.98 -37.41 41.88
CA GLN A 380 23.83 -38.10 42.85
C GLN A 380 22.97 -38.84 43.88
N PRO A 381 23.19 -40.14 44.12
CA PRO A 381 22.50 -40.85 45.19
C PRO A 381 22.93 -40.27 46.55
N LEU A 382 21.93 -39.93 47.37
CA LEU A 382 22.11 -39.50 48.76
C LEU A 382 22.80 -40.62 49.56
N THR A 383 24.12 -40.54 49.70
CA THR A 383 24.83 -41.29 50.73
C THR A 383 24.79 -40.46 52.02
N LYS A 384 24.09 -40.98 53.03
CA LYS A 384 24.13 -40.42 54.39
C LYS A 384 25.53 -40.61 54.97
N PRO A 385 26.11 -39.62 55.65
CA PRO A 385 27.31 -39.86 56.45
C PRO A 385 26.94 -40.71 57.67
N ALA A 386 27.73 -41.74 57.94
CA ALA A 386 27.72 -42.46 59.21
C ALA A 386 28.29 -41.55 60.31
N SER A 387 27.74 -41.68 61.51
CA SER A 387 28.21 -41.04 62.74
C SER A 387 28.60 -42.12 63.74
N PRO A 388 29.51 -41.87 64.70
CA PRO A 388 30.78 -41.13 64.64
C PRO A 388 31.93 -41.98 64.07
#